data_AF-A0A534E279-F1
#
_entry.id   AF-A0A534E279-F1
#
_cell.length_a   1.000
_cell.length_b   1.000
_cell.length_c   1.000
_cell.angle_alpha   90.00
_cell.angle_beta   90.00
_cell.angle_gamma   90.00
#
_symmetry.space_group_name_H-M   'P 1'
#
loop_
_entity.id
_entity.type
_entity.pdbx_description
1 polymer ?
#
loop_
_entity_poly.entity_id
_entity_poly.type
_entity_poly.pdbx_seq_one_letter_code
_entity_poly.pdbx_strand_id
1 'polypeptide(L)' 'MKLTPESLRGHLAERLLPVYLISGDEPLLAGEAADAVRTAARSAGFS' A
#
# COMPACT_ATOMS: atom_id res chain seq x y z
N MET A 1 -7.91 9.13 -5.68
CA MET A 1 -8.03 7.73 -6.16
C MET A 1 -8.38 6.86 -4.97
N LYS A 2 -9.41 6.02 -5.06
CA LYS A 2 -9.73 5.03 -4.03
C LYS A 2 -9.22 3.68 -4.52
N LEU A 3 -8.20 3.13 -3.85
CA LEU A 3 -7.70 1.79 -4.12
C LEU A 3 -8.44 0.78 -3.23
N THR A 4 -8.64 -0.42 -3.75
CA THR A 4 -9.11 -1.57 -2.97
C THR A 4 -7.91 -2.44 -2.57
N PRO A 5 -8.03 -3.29 -1.53
CA PRO A 5 -6.95 -4.21 -1.16
C PRO A 5 -6.43 -5.05 -2.32
N GLU A 6 -7.32 -5.47 -3.22
CA GLU A 6 -6.99 -6.31 -4.37
C GLU A 6 -6.19 -5.55 -5.44
N SER A 7 -6.53 -4.27 -5.67
CA SER A 7 -5.87 -3.42 -6.68
C SER A 7 -4.59 -2.76 -6.17
N LEU A 8 -4.38 -2.70 -4.85
CA LEU A 8 -3.23 -2.04 -4.23
C LEU A 8 -1.90 -2.62 -4.72
N ARG A 9 -1.74 -3.95 -4.76
CA ARG A 9 -0.47 -4.58 -5.16
C ARG A 9 -0.09 -4.25 -6.61
N GLY A 10 -1.06 -4.30 -7.52
CA GLY A 10 -0.86 -3.90 -8.91
C GLY A 10 -0.44 -2.44 -9.03
N HIS A 11 -1.12 -1.56 -8.29
CA HIS A 11 -0.76 -0.14 -8.24
C HIS A 11 0.67 0.09 -7.75
N LEU A 12 1.07 -0.55 -6.64
CA LEU A 12 2.41 -0.41 -6.08
C LEU A 12 3.52 -0.91 -7.01
N ALA A 13 3.24 -1.93 -7.82
CA ALA A 13 4.17 -2.45 -8.82
C ALA A 13 4.32 -1.50 -10.02
N GLU A 14 3.24 -0.83 -10.44
CA GLU A 14 3.26 0.13 -11.53
C GLU A 14 3.88 1.47 -11.10
N ARG A 15 3.45 1.99 -9.95
CA ARG A 15 3.90 3.28 -9.43
C ARG A 15 3.74 3.38 -7.91
N LEU A 16 4.87 3.57 -7.23
CA LEU A 16 4.88 3.96 -5.83
C LEU A 16 4.71 5.48 -5.68
N LEU A 17 3.63 5.92 -5.02
CA LEU A 17 3.43 7.32 -4.65
C LEU A 17 4.13 7.68 -3.33
N PRO A 18 4.49 8.96 -3.10
CA PRO A 18 5.17 9.38 -1.86
C PRO A 18 4.32 9.27 -0.58
N VAL A 19 2.99 9.30 -0.70
CA VAL A 19 2.06 9.29 0.45
C VAL A 19 0.84 8.42 0.15
N TYR A 20 0.45 7.60 1.13
CA TYR A 20 -0.77 6.80 1.10
C TYR A 20 -1.59 7.04 2.38
N LEU A 21 -2.88 7.29 2.23
CA LEU A 21 -3.84 7.27 3.33
C LEU A 21 -4.51 5.90 3.38
N ILE A 22 -4.40 5.21 4.51
CA ILE A 22 -5.00 3.91 4.74
C ILE A 22 -6.13 4.08 5.75
N SER A 23 -7.34 3.70 5.37
CA SER A 23 -8.54 3.83 6.18
C SER A 23 -9.48 2.67 5.89
N GLY A 24 -10.04 2.06 6.94
CA GLY A 24 -11.03 1.00 6.85
C GLY A 24 -11.39 0.50 8.24
N ASP A 25 -12.58 -0.06 8.38
CA ASP A 25 -13.09 -0.56 9.66
C ASP A 25 -12.52 -1.94 10.01
N GLU A 26 -11.93 -2.64 9.04
CA GLU A 26 -11.34 -3.96 9.19
C GLU A 26 -9.82 -3.86 9.48
N PRO A 27 -9.38 -4.12 10.74
CA PRO A 27 -7.99 -3.87 11.13
C PRO A 27 -6.97 -4.72 10.37
N LEU A 28 -7.34 -5.97 10.04
CA LEU A 28 -6.46 -6.88 9.29
C LEU A 28 -6.16 -6.33 7.89
N LEU A 29 -7.20 -5.90 7.17
CA LEU A 29 -7.04 -5.35 5.82
C LEU A 29 -6.23 -4.05 5.83
N ALA A 30 -6.42 -3.19 6.84
CA ALA A 30 -5.64 -1.98 7.00
C ALA A 30 -4.15 -2.28 7.28
N GLY A 31 -3.87 -3.28 8.11
CA GLY A 31 -2.52 -3.76 8.39
C GLY A 31 -1.82 -4.30 7.14
N GLU A 32 -2.49 -5.19 6.41
CA GLU A 32 -1.95 -5.76 5.17
C GLU A 32 -1.67 -4.71 4.10
N ALA A 33 -2.55 -3.70 3.99
CA ALA A 33 -2.33 -2.57 3.08
C ALA A 33 -1.08 -1.75 3.48
N ALA A 34 -0.91 -1.49 4.78
CA ALA A 34 0.25 -0.75 5.26
C ALA A 34 1.56 -1.51 5.02
N ASP A 35 1.55 -2.83 5.23
CA ASP A 35 2.71 -3.68 5.01
C ASP A 35 3.05 -3.82 3.52
N ALA A 36 2.05 -3.87 2.65
CA ALA A 36 2.27 -3.84 1.20
C ALA A 36 2.98 -2.54 0.76
N VAL A 37 2.52 -1.37 1.25
CA VAL A 37 3.15 -0.07 0.95
C VAL A 37 4.58 -0.02 1.46
N ARG A 38 4.82 -0.42 2.73
CA ARG A 38 6.18 -0.43 3.32
C ARG A 38 7.11 -1.38 2.58
N THR A 39 6.63 -2.55 2.19
CA THR A 39 7.42 -3.54 1.44
C THR A 39 7.80 -2.98 0.08
N ALA A 40 6.86 -2.38 -0.65
CA ALA A 40 7.15 -1.75 -1.93
C ALA A 40 8.16 -0.59 -1.80
N ALA A 41 8.02 0.24 -0.76
CA ALA A 41 8.96 1.32 -0.49
C ALA A 41 10.38 0.82 -0.19
N ARG A 42 10.51 -0.21 0.66
CA ARG A 42 11.82 -0.83 0.94
C ARG A 42 12.44 -1.46 -0.31
N SER A 43 11.64 -2.14 -1.13
CA SER A 43 12.08 -2.70 -2.40
C SER A 43 12.53 -1.63 -3.40
N ALA A 44 11.98 -0.42 -3.31
CA ALA A 44 12.40 0.74 -4.09
C ALA A 44 13.63 1.48 -3.49
N GLY A 45 14.20 0.99 -2.38
CA GLY A 45 15.41 1.54 -1.76
C GLY A 45 15.18 2.62 -0.71
N PHE A 46 13.94 2.82 -0.25
CA PHE A 46 13.62 3.76 0.83
C PHE A 46 13.73 3.07 2.21
N SER A 47 14.29 3.76 3.21
CA SER A 47 14.52 3.24 4.58
C SER A 47 13.85 4.08 5.65
#